data_AF-A0A7C1PSV5-F1
#
_entry.id   AF-A0A7C1PSV5-F1
#
_cell.length_a   1.000
_cell.length_b   1.000
_cell.length_c   1.000
_cell.angle_alpha   90.00
_cell.angle_beta   90.00
_cell.angle_gamma   90.00
#
_symmetry.space_group_name_H-M   'P 1'
#
loop_
_entity.id
_entity.type
_entity.pdbx_description
1 polymer ?
#
loop_
_entity_poly.entity_id
_entity_poly.type
_entity_poly.pdbx_seq_one_letter_code
_entity_poly.pdbx_strand_id
1 'polypeptide(L)'
;MTQRKRTGGAGISVVLDTGAILAGIDLAGDSRYYITPLAFAELINPNARLKAEIAASEGSLSISAPDPTWIEEVGKTTARLGESEALSPADVETLALAL
;
A
#
# COMPACT_ATOMS: atom_id res chain seq x y z
N MET A 1 34.68 -3.68 -4.34
CA MET A 1 33.70 -4.28 -5.29
C MET A 1 32.42 -3.48 -5.20
N THR A 2 32.27 -2.48 -6.07
CA THR A 2 31.13 -1.56 -6.05
C THR A 2 30.04 -2.15 -6.94
N GLN A 3 29.10 -2.89 -6.36
CA GLN A 3 27.92 -3.30 -7.11
C GLN A 3 27.01 -2.09 -7.29
N ARG A 4 27.00 -1.55 -8.51
CA ARG A 4 25.92 -0.70 -9.00
C ARG A 4 24.62 -1.50 -8.87
N LYS A 5 23.75 -1.11 -7.93
CA LYS A 5 22.37 -1.62 -7.82
C LYS A 5 21.72 -1.38 -9.17
N ARG A 6 21.41 -2.45 -9.89
CA ARG A 6 20.78 -2.41 -11.21
C ARG A 6 19.44 -1.69 -11.08
N THR A 7 19.36 -0.48 -11.61
CA THR A 7 18.11 0.14 -12.01
C THR A 7 17.48 -0.71 -13.13
N GLY A 8 16.38 -1.41 -12.86
CA GLY A 8 15.57 -2.07 -13.89
C GLY A 8 15.61 -3.61 -13.91
N GLY A 9 15.11 -4.26 -12.87
CA GLY A 9 14.35 -5.50 -13.02
C GLY A 9 12.87 -5.14 -12.85
N ALA A 10 11.99 -5.64 -13.72
CA ALA A 10 10.54 -5.42 -13.61
C ALA A 10 10.00 -6.16 -12.36
N GLY A 11 10.29 -5.64 -11.18
CA GLY A 11 9.67 -6.08 -9.94
C GLY A 11 8.18 -5.80 -9.99
N ILE A 12 7.38 -6.72 -9.44
CA ILE A 12 5.94 -6.52 -9.30
C ILE A 12 5.73 -5.37 -8.31
N SER A 13 4.90 -4.40 -8.68
CA SER A 13 4.39 -3.39 -7.74
C SER A 13 3.24 -4.01 -6.97
N VAL A 14 3.32 -3.97 -5.64
CA VAL A 14 2.32 -4.53 -4.74
C VAL A 14 1.81 -3.43 -3.83
N VAL A 15 0.51 -3.18 -3.86
CA VAL A 15 -0.15 -2.33 -2.88
C VAL A 15 -0.64 -3.23 -1.74
N LEU A 16 -0.29 -2.86 -0.52
CA LEU A 16 -0.62 -3.59 0.69
C LEU A 16 -1.79 -2.92 1.40
N ASP A 17 -2.74 -3.73 1.83
CA ASP A 17 -3.72 -3.35 2.83
C ASP A 17 -3.14 -3.54 4.25
N THR A 18 -3.89 -3.06 5.25
CA THR A 18 -3.57 -3.27 6.66
C THR A 18 -3.46 -4.77 6.99
N GLY A 19 -4.33 -5.61 6.41
CA GLY A 19 -4.37 -7.05 6.62
C GLY A 19 -3.08 -7.77 6.24
N ALA A 20 -2.49 -7.46 5.09
CA ALA A 20 -1.24 -8.07 4.63
C ALA A 20 -0.06 -7.78 5.58
N ILE A 21 0.03 -6.56 6.11
CA ILE A 21 1.07 -6.20 7.09
C ILE A 21 0.85 -6.93 8.41
N LEU A 22 -0.39 -7.00 8.89
CA LEU A 22 -0.73 -7.73 10.12
C LEU A 22 -0.48 -9.23 9.99
N ALA A 23 -0.64 -9.80 8.79
CA ALA A 23 -0.31 -11.19 8.48
C ALA A 23 1.20 -11.47 8.45
N GLY A 24 2.04 -10.42 8.48
CA GLY A 24 3.50 -10.56 8.54
C GLY A 24 4.15 -10.89 7.20
N ILE A 25 3.62 -10.34 6.10
CA ILE A 25 4.24 -10.46 4.78
C ILE A 25 5.72 -10.05 4.81
N ASP A 26 6.55 -10.81 4.10
CA ASP A 26 7.96 -10.44 3.92
C ASP A 26 8.07 -9.34 2.86
N LEU A 27 8.65 -8.20 3.26
CA LEU A 27 8.89 -7.03 2.41
C LEU A 27 10.28 -7.07 1.77
N ALA A 28 11.06 -8.13 2.02
CA ALA A 28 12.33 -8.35 1.36
C ALA A 28 12.12 -8.90 -0.06
N GLY A 29 12.97 -8.48 -1.00
CA GLY A 29 12.99 -9.01 -2.37
C GLY A 29 13.02 -7.94 -3.44
N ASP A 30 12.66 -8.34 -4.67
CA ASP A 30 12.69 -7.49 -5.86
C ASP A 30 11.36 -6.74 -6.10
N SER A 31 10.32 -7.03 -5.32
CA SER A 31 9.02 -6.35 -5.40
C SER A 31 9.11 -4.94 -4.84
N ARG A 32 8.26 -4.05 -5.34
CA ARG A 32 8.09 -2.72 -4.77
C ARG A 32 6.78 -2.64 -4.02
N TYR A 33 6.86 -2.47 -2.71
CA TYR A 33 5.69 -2.43 -1.86
C TYR A 33 5.23 -1.00 -1.62
N TYR A 34 3.92 -0.82 -1.61
CA TYR A 34 3.25 0.43 -1.36
C TYR A 34 2.17 0.24 -0.30
N ILE A 35 1.93 1.26 0.52
CA ILE A 35 0.79 1.34 1.43
C ILE A 35 0.26 2.77 1.42
N THR A 36 -1.04 2.93 1.64
CA THR A 36 -1.67 4.25 1.73
C THR A 36 -1.47 4.87 3.11
N PRO A 37 -1.51 6.21 3.25
CA PRO A 37 -1.46 6.85 4.56
C PRO A 37 -2.57 6.38 5.50
N LEU A 38 -3.78 6.13 4.98
CA LEU A 38 -4.90 5.64 5.79
C LEU A 38 -4.68 4.20 6.25
N ALA A 39 -4.30 3.28 5.36
CA ALA A 39 -4.01 1.89 5.76
C ALA A 39 -2.83 1.83 6.74
N PHE A 40 -1.82 2.68 6.56
CA PHE A 40 -0.72 2.79 7.53
C PHE A 40 -1.20 3.30 8.90
N ALA A 41 -2.14 4.24 8.93
CA ALA A 41 -2.73 4.76 10.16
C ALA A 41 -3.57 3.72 10.92
N GLU A 42 -4.14 2.73 10.23
CA GLU A 42 -4.89 1.62 10.82
C GLU A 42 -4.03 0.58 11.53
N LEU A 43 -2.70 0.64 11.40
CA LEU A 43 -1.77 -0.22 12.12
C LEU A 43 -1.75 0.11 13.62
N ILE A 44 -2.76 -0.36 14.34
CA ILE A 44 -2.89 -0.21 15.80
C ILE A 44 -1.95 -1.14 16.57
N ASN A 45 -1.46 -2.21 15.93
CA ASN A 45 -0.48 -3.11 16.53
C ASN A 45 0.91 -2.44 16.50
N PRO A 46 1.53 -2.14 17.66
CA PRO A 46 2.80 -1.41 17.70
C PRO A 46 3.94 -2.12 16.99
N ASN A 47 3.98 -3.46 17.03
CA ASN A 47 5.03 -4.25 16.39
C ASN A 47 4.87 -4.24 14.87
N ALA A 48 3.64 -4.35 14.36
CA ALA A 48 3.36 -4.28 12.93
C ALA A 48 3.69 -2.89 12.38
N ARG A 49 3.27 -1.84 13.11
CA ARG A 49 3.59 -0.45 12.78
C ARG A 49 5.09 -0.19 12.75
N LEU A 50 5.83 -0.60 13.79
CA LEU A 50 7.28 -0.43 13.84
C LEU A 50 7.98 -1.14 12.67
N LYS A 51 7.54 -2.36 12.31
CA LYS A 51 8.08 -3.06 11.13
C LYS A 51 7.84 -2.29 9.83
N ALA A 52 6.63 -1.74 9.65
CA ALA A 52 6.31 -0.93 8.49
C ALA A 52 7.13 0.38 8.45
N GLU A 53 7.34 1.03 9.60
CA GLU A 53 8.19 2.22 9.72
C GLU A 53 9.64 1.93 9.33
N ILE A 54 10.20 0.81 9.82
CA ILE A 54 11.54 0.36 9.45
C ILE A 54 11.62 0.10 7.94
N ALA A 55 10.68 -0.67 7.38
CA ALA A 55 10.64 -0.96 5.95
C ALA A 55 10.52 0.31 5.09
N ALA A 56 9.74 1.29 5.55
CA ALA A 56 9.63 2.59 4.90
C ALA A 56 10.96 3.36 4.95
N SER A 57 11.64 3.34 6.09
CA SER A 57 12.95 4.00 6.25
C SER A 57 14.06 3.36 5.41
N GLU A 58 13.99 2.04 5.19
CA GLU A 58 14.95 1.26 4.39
C GLU A 58 14.63 1.31 2.88
N GLY A 59 13.45 1.83 2.52
CA GLY A 59 12.98 1.97 1.15
C GLY A 59 12.41 0.69 0.53
N SER A 60 12.12 -0.35 1.34
CA SER A 60 11.41 -1.55 0.89
C SER A 60 9.89 -1.37 0.87
N LEU A 61 9.36 -0.41 1.62
CA LEU A 61 7.96 0.01 1.60
C LEU A 61 7.84 1.50 1.26
N SER A 62 6.87 1.89 0.45
CA SER A 62 6.57 3.30 0.18
C SER A 62 5.19 3.66 0.72
N ILE A 63 5.12 4.69 1.56
CA ILE A 63 3.85 5.28 1.99
C ILE A 63 3.46 6.33 0.95
N SER A 64 2.41 6.06 0.16
CA SER A 64 2.00 6.89 -0.97
C SER A 64 0.49 7.11 -0.98
N ALA A 65 0.04 8.36 -1.12
CA ALA A 65 -1.37 8.67 -1.32
C ALA A 65 -1.74 8.44 -2.81
N PRO A 66 -2.95 7.93 -3.11
CA PRO A 66 -3.43 7.81 -4.48
C PRO A 66 -3.75 9.17 -5.11
N ASP A 67 -3.84 9.20 -6.44
CA ASP A 67 -4.35 10.37 -7.15
C ASP A 67 -5.85 10.59 -6.83
N PRO A 68 -6.28 11.82 -6.51
CA PRO A 68 -7.69 12.11 -6.22
C PRO A 68 -8.67 11.67 -7.32
N THR A 69 -8.22 11.65 -8.58
CA THR A 69 -9.01 11.18 -9.72
C THR A 69 -9.38 9.70 -9.55
N TRP A 70 -8.45 8.86 -9.09
CA TRP A 70 -8.72 7.44 -8.86
C TRP A 70 -9.59 7.19 -7.63
N ILE A 71 -9.46 8.03 -6.59
CA ILE A 71 -10.38 8.00 -5.44
C ILE A 71 -11.82 8.26 -5.92
N GLU A 72 -12.01 9.27 -6.77
CA GLU A 72 -13.32 9.60 -7.33
C GLU A 72 -13.88 8.45 -8.19
N GLU A 73 -13.06 7.86 -9.05
CA GLU A 73 -13.47 6.75 -9.92
C GLU A 73 -13.82 5.47 -9.13
N VAL A 74 -13.07 5.14 -8.07
CA VAL A 74 -13.42 4.05 -7.15
C VAL A 74 -14.77 4.36 -6.48
N GLY A 75 -14.96 5.59 -5.98
CA GLY A 75 -16.21 6.01 -5.35
C GLY A 75 -17.43 5.95 -6.28
N LYS A 76 -17.29 6.36 -7.54
CA LYS A 76 -18.36 6.21 -8.55
C LYS A 76 -18.67 4.75 -8.82
N THR A 77 -17.63 3.92 -8.91
CA THR A 77 -17.78 2.50 -9.21
C THR A 77 -18.49 1.77 -8.08
N THR A 78 -18.10 2.00 -6.83
CA THR A 78 -18.73 1.39 -5.65
C THR A 78 -20.18 1.86 -5.49
N ALA A 79 -20.45 3.14 -5.75
CA ALA A 79 -21.81 3.66 -5.75
C ALA A 79 -22.72 3.02 -6.80
N ARG A 80 -22.19 2.79 -8.01
CA ARG A 80 -22.91 2.08 -9.07
C ARG A 80 -23.19 0.61 -8.71
N LEU A 81 -22.30 -0.02 -7.94
CA LEU A 81 -22.47 -1.39 -7.46
C LEU A 81 -23.40 -1.49 -6.24
N GLY A 82 -23.82 -0.35 -5.66
CA GLY A 82 -24.61 -0.33 -4.42
C GLY A 82 -23.78 -0.61 -3.16
N GLU A 83 -22.45 -0.48 -3.24
CA GLU A 83 -21.49 -0.79 -2.18
C GLU A 83 -20.84 0.47 -1.59
N SER A 84 -21.45 1.65 -1.74
CA SER A 84 -20.90 2.93 -1.26
C SER A 84 -20.52 2.92 0.22
N GLU A 85 -21.24 2.17 1.05
CA GLU A 85 -21.04 2.08 2.50
C GLU A 85 -20.26 0.83 2.92
N ALA A 86 -19.91 -0.05 1.97
CA ALA A 86 -19.26 -1.33 2.27
C ALA A 86 -17.75 -1.21 2.43
N LEU A 87 -17.13 -0.20 1.79
CA LEU A 87 -15.70 0.03 1.84
C LEU A 87 -15.36 1.15 2.83
N SER A 88 -14.33 0.90 3.65
CA SER A 88 -13.76 1.94 4.48
C SER A 88 -12.99 2.97 3.63
N PRO A 89 -12.69 4.17 4.17
CA PRO A 89 -11.81 5.11 3.50
C PRO A 89 -10.43 4.53 3.14
N ALA A 90 -9.86 3.65 3.99
CA ALA A 90 -8.58 3.00 3.72
C ALA A 90 -8.68 2.00 2.56
N ASP A 91 -9.78 1.27 2.44
CA ASP A 91 -10.04 0.37 1.31
C ASP A 91 -10.14 1.15 0.00
N VAL A 92 -10.87 2.27 0.01
CA VAL A 92 -10.99 3.16 -1.15
C VAL A 92 -9.62 3.68 -1.59
N GLU A 93 -8.79 4.16 -0.66
CA GLU A 93 -7.44 4.60 -1.01
C GLU A 93 -6.57 3.46 -1.53
N THR A 94 -6.69 2.26 -0.96
CA THR A 94 -5.88 1.09 -1.34
C THR A 94 -6.20 0.68 -2.78
N LEU A 95 -7.49 0.62 -3.13
CA LEU A 95 -7.93 0.37 -4.50
C LEU A 95 -7.50 1.48 -5.44
N ALA A 96 -7.64 2.74 -5.03
CA ALA A 96 -7.27 3.89 -5.86
C ALA A 96 -5.75 3.95 -6.12
N LEU A 97 -4.92 3.51 -5.17
CA LEU A 97 -3.46 3.48 -5.34
C LEU A 97 -3.01 2.37 -6.29
N ALA A 98 -3.82 1.33 -6.46
CA ALA A 98 -3.54 0.20 -7.33
C ALA A 98 -3.90 0.46 -8.81
N LEU A 99 -4.60 1.56 -9.12
CA LEU A 99 -5.00 1.99 -10.47
C LEU A 99 -3.98 2.98 -11.08
#